data_AF-A0A5B7JUJ6-F1
#
_entry.id   AF-A0A5B7JUJ6-F1
#
_cell.length_a   1.000
_cell.length_b   1.000
_cell.length_c   1.000
_cell.angle_alpha   90.00
_cell.angle_beta   90.00
_cell.angle_gamma   90.00
#
_symmetry.space_group_name_H-M   'P 1'
#
loop_
_entity.id
_entity.type
_entity.pdbx_description
1 polymer ?
#
loop_
_entity_poly.entity_id
_entity_poly.type
_entity_poly.pdbx_seq_one_letter_code
_entity_poly.pdbx_strand_id
1 'polypeptide(L)'
;MKKAELKKKKISIFCNEDLTPLRAKMMMMVKDQVGVKNVTSRNGKIVAWLNEDPKRAIEITTPDDLSKVGIGTPDWKQLNLDHLVWDTTA
;
A
#
# COMPACT_ATOMS: atom_id res chain seq x y z
N MET A 1 3.89 -24.70 19.86
CA MET A 1 3.86 -24.40 21.32
C MET A 1 2.43 -24.09 21.73
N LYS A 2 1.97 -24.60 22.87
CA LYS A 2 0.57 -24.45 23.32
C LYS A 2 0.37 -23.08 24.00
N LYS A 3 -0.82 -22.47 23.87
CA LYS A 3 -1.18 -21.15 24.46
C LYS A 3 -0.77 -20.95 25.93
N ALA A 4 -0.78 -22.03 26.72
CA ALA A 4 -0.42 -22.02 28.14
C ALA A 4 1.07 -21.70 28.40
N GLU A 5 1.97 -22.06 27.49
CA GLU A 5 3.42 -21.82 27.63
C GLU A 5 3.78 -20.36 27.37
N LEU A 6 3.09 -19.71 26.42
CA LEU A 6 3.28 -18.30 26.07
C LEU A 6 2.90 -17.38 27.24
N LYS A 7 1.81 -17.71 27.96
CA LYS A 7 1.34 -16.98 29.14
C LYS A 7 2.34 -17.02 30.30
N LYS A 8 3.03 -18.15 30.49
CA LYS A 8 4.03 -18.35 31.56
C LYS A 8 5.31 -17.52 31.36
N LYS A 9 5.67 -17.21 30.11
CA LYS A 9 6.93 -16.52 29.77
C LYS A 9 6.80 -14.99 29.61
N LYS A 10 5.61 -14.40 29.80
CA LYS A 10 5.35 -12.96 29.54
C LYS A 10 5.93 -12.48 28.20
N ILE A 11 5.90 -13.33 27.17
CA ILE A 11 6.43 -12.98 25.85
C ILE A 11 5.41 -12.08 25.18
N SER A 12 5.74 -10.81 25.04
CA SER A 12 5.04 -9.88 24.16
C SER A 12 5.22 -10.38 22.72
N ILE A 13 4.16 -10.89 22.11
CA ILE A 13 4.19 -11.28 20.70
C ILE A 13 3.93 -10.01 19.88
N PHE A 14 4.96 -9.51 19.24
CA PHE A 14 4.83 -8.43 18.26
C PHE A 14 4.60 -9.07 16.88
N CYS A 15 3.38 -8.96 16.36
CA CYS A 15 3.09 -9.28 14.97
C CYS A 15 3.32 -8.00 14.15
N ASN A 16 4.47 -7.88 13.50
CA ASN A 16 4.64 -6.88 12.44
C ASN A 16 4.05 -7.47 11.15
N GLU A 17 3.00 -6.86 10.61
CA GLU A 17 2.50 -7.23 9.30
C GLU A 17 3.53 -6.90 8.23
N ASP A 18 3.84 -7.87 7.37
CA ASP A 18 4.66 -7.63 6.18
C ASP A 18 3.81 -6.98 5.09
N LEU A 19 3.98 -5.66 4.91
CA LEU A 19 3.30 -4.88 3.89
C LEU A 19 3.98 -4.96 2.51
N THR A 20 5.07 -5.72 2.37
CA THR A 20 5.79 -5.86 1.09
C THR A 20 4.92 -6.35 -0.05
N PRO A 21 4.05 -7.38 0.12
CA PRO A 21 3.16 -7.84 -0.96
C PRO A 21 2.15 -6.78 -1.39
N LEU A 22 1.60 -6.02 -0.43
CA LEU A 22 0.67 -4.93 -0.71
C LEU A 22 1.37 -3.83 -1.52
N ARG A 23 2.57 -3.41 -1.08
CA ARG A 23 3.37 -2.39 -1.77
C ARG A 23 3.78 -2.83 -3.17
N ALA A 24 4.13 -4.10 -3.36
CA ALA A 24 4.49 -4.63 -4.68
C ALA A 24 3.30 -4.51 -5.66
N LYS A 25 2.09 -4.88 -5.23
CA LYS A 25 0.87 -4.76 -6.03
C LYS A 25 0.54 -3.30 -6.35
N MET A 26 0.59 -2.42 -5.35
CA MET A 26 0.41 -0.97 -5.55
C MET A 26 1.42 -0.42 -6.55
N MET A 27 2.70 -0.80 -6.45
CA MET A 27 3.75 -0.34 -7.36
C MET A 27 3.50 -0.77 -8.80
N MET A 28 2.99 -1.98 -9.02
CA MET A 28 2.59 -2.44 -10.36
C MET A 28 1.47 -1.56 -10.93
N MET A 29 0.40 -1.33 -10.17
CA MET A 29 -0.70 -0.46 -10.60
C MET A 29 -0.24 0.95 -10.97
N VAL A 30 0.71 1.50 -10.21
CA VAL A 30 1.27 2.85 -10.48
C VAL A 30 2.13 2.85 -11.74
N LYS A 31 2.89 1.79 -12.01
CA LYS A 31 3.71 1.67 -13.23
C LYS A 31 2.86 1.54 -14.50
N ASP A 32 1.71 0.89 -14.39
CA ASP A 32 0.80 0.67 -15.52
C ASP A 32 0.01 1.93 -15.90
N GLN A 33 0.10 3.00 -15.10
CA GLN A 33 -0.61 4.24 -15.40
C GLN A 33 0.05 5.07 -16.49
N VAL A 34 -0.75 5.42 -17.50
CA VAL A 34 -0.33 6.20 -18.68
C VAL A 34 0.27 7.56 -18.30
N GLY A 35 -0.22 8.16 -17.22
CA GLY A 35 0.26 9.44 -16.71
C GLY A 35 1.60 9.39 -15.97
N VAL A 36 2.13 8.19 -15.68
CA VAL A 36 3.32 8.00 -14.85
C VAL A 36 4.55 7.77 -15.73
N LYS A 37 5.58 8.60 -15.52
CA LYS A 37 6.85 8.54 -16.25
C LYS A 37 7.83 7.56 -15.63
N ASN A 38 7.93 7.58 -14.31
CA ASN A 38 8.91 6.79 -13.57
C ASN A 38 8.37 6.44 -12.17
N VAL A 39 8.79 5.29 -11.65
CA VAL A 39 8.38 4.78 -10.34
C VAL A 39 9.57 4.13 -9.65
N THR A 40 9.81 4.48 -8.40
CA THR A 40 10.81 3.82 -7.54
C THR A 40 10.28 3.59 -6.13
N SER A 41 11.02 2.86 -5.31
CA SER A 41 10.75 2.69 -3.89
C SER A 41 11.82 3.38 -3.05
N ARG A 42 11.44 4.16 -2.04
CA ARG A 42 12.36 4.81 -1.10
C ARG A 42 11.81 4.72 0.32
N ASN A 43 12.57 4.16 1.25
CA ASN A 43 12.21 4.04 2.67
C ASN A 43 10.82 3.42 2.93
N GLY A 44 10.45 2.38 2.15
CA GLY A 44 9.15 1.73 2.29
C GLY A 44 7.97 2.50 1.68
N LYS A 45 8.23 3.59 0.95
CA LYS A 45 7.24 4.33 0.15
C LYS A 45 7.46 4.10 -1.33
N ILE A 46 6.39 4.16 -2.10
CA ILE A 46 6.45 4.26 -3.56
C ILE A 46 6.57 5.74 -3.91
N VAL A 47 7.44 6.05 -4.87
CA VAL A 47 7.67 7.41 -5.36
C VAL A 47 7.46 7.39 -6.86
N ALA A 48 6.54 8.21 -7.36
CA ALA A 48 6.19 8.30 -8.77
C ALA A 48 6.40 9.71 -9.31
N TRP A 49 6.73 9.83 -10.58
CA TRP A 49 6.81 11.10 -11.31
C TRP A 49 5.81 11.07 -12.44
N LEU A 50 5.01 12.12 -12.58
CA LEU A 50 4.03 12.23 -13.66
C LEU A 50 4.68 12.77 -14.93
N ASN A 51 4.06 12.50 -16.07
CA ASN A 51 4.48 13.04 -17.36
C ASN A 51 4.30 14.57 -17.43
N GLU A 52 3.23 15.09 -16.82
CA GLU A 52 2.90 16.51 -16.80
C GLU A 52 3.81 17.34 -15.88
N ASP A 53 4.26 16.76 -14.77
CA ASP A 53 5.19 17.39 -13.83
C ASP A 53 6.32 16.43 -13.43
N PRO A 54 7.36 16.28 -14.28
CA PRO A 54 8.45 15.35 -14.03
C PRO A 54 9.44 15.84 -12.96
N LYS A 55 9.31 17.08 -12.46
CA LYS A 55 10.18 17.62 -11.40
C LYS A 55 9.62 17.33 -10.02
N ARG A 56 8.31 17.14 -9.90
CA ARG A 56 7.63 16.82 -8.66
C ARG A 56 7.49 15.30 -8.48
N ALA A 57 8.00 14.82 -7.36
CA ALA A 57 7.78 13.45 -6.92
C ALA A 57 6.46 13.36 -6.12
N ILE A 58 5.66 12.34 -6.40
CA ILE A 58 4.46 11.99 -5.65
C ILE A 58 4.79 10.79 -4.78
N GLU A 59 4.60 10.94 -3.47
CA GLU A 59 4.76 9.86 -2.49
C GLU A 59 3.45 9.11 -2.30
N ILE A 60 3.55 7.79 -2.40
CA ILE A 60 2.46 6.83 -2.22
C ILE A 60 2.87 5.90 -1.08
N THR A 61 2.18 6.04 0.06
CA THR A 61 2.44 5.27 1.29
C THR A 61 1.28 4.33 1.60
N THR A 62 0.05 4.74 1.29
CA THR A 62 -1.19 3.98 1.52
C THR A 62 -1.94 3.74 0.21
N PRO A 63 -2.89 2.77 0.17
CA PRO A 63 -3.75 2.57 -1.00
C PRO A 63 -4.52 3.82 -1.43
N ASP A 64 -4.93 4.68 -0.49
CA ASP A 64 -5.67 5.92 -0.80
C ASP A 64 -4.82 6.91 -1.61
N ASP A 65 -3.50 6.88 -1.43
CA ASP A 65 -2.56 7.72 -2.18
C ASP A 65 -2.51 7.38 -3.68
N LEU A 66 -3.05 6.23 -4.10
CA LEU A 66 -3.16 5.87 -5.51
C LEU A 66 -4.03 6.87 -6.30
N SER A 67 -4.98 7.54 -5.63
CA SER A 67 -5.75 8.63 -6.21
C SER A 67 -4.89 9.80 -6.70
N LYS A 68 -3.73 10.05 -6.07
CA LYS A 68 -2.79 11.13 -6.44
C LYS A 68 -2.15 10.92 -7.81
N VAL A 69 -2.14 9.68 -8.31
CA VAL A 69 -1.64 9.32 -9.64
C VAL A 69 -2.76 8.97 -10.62
N GLY A 70 -4.01 9.35 -10.29
CA GLY A 70 -5.18 9.15 -11.14
C GLY A 70 -5.90 7.81 -10.99
N ILE A 71 -5.50 6.98 -10.02
CA ILE A 71 -6.17 5.70 -9.75
C ILE A 71 -7.24 5.93 -8.68
N GLY A 72 -8.42 6.40 -9.10
CA GLY A 72 -9.54 6.67 -8.18
C GLY A 72 -10.26 5.43 -7.67
N THR A 73 -10.30 4.36 -8.46
CA THR A 73 -10.86 3.06 -8.09
C THR A 73 -9.83 1.97 -8.35
N PRO A 74 -8.84 1.80 -7.45
CA PRO A 74 -7.89 0.70 -7.57
C PRO A 74 -8.62 -0.64 -7.46
N ASP A 75 -8.05 -1.69 -8.05
CA ASP A 75 -8.59 -3.03 -7.91
C ASP A 75 -8.38 -3.53 -6.47
N TRP A 76 -9.39 -3.28 -5.63
CA TRP A 76 -9.37 -3.62 -4.21
C TRP A 76 -9.27 -5.14 -3.98
N LYS A 77 -9.80 -5.96 -4.90
CA LYS A 77 -9.64 -7.42 -4.84
C LYS A 77 -8.20 -7.81 -5.11
N GLN A 78 -7.58 -7.21 -6.12
CA GLN A 78 -6.17 -7.44 -6.40
C GLN A 78 -5.30 -7.04 -5.22
N LEU A 79 -5.65 -5.99 -4.47
CA LEU A 79 -4.95 -5.57 -3.25
C LEU A 79 -5.24 -6.42 -2.00
N ASN A 80 -6.15 -7.40 -2.08
CA ASN A 80 -6.69 -8.14 -0.91
C ASN A 80 -7.34 -7.21 0.13
N LEU A 81 -7.97 -6.13 -0.32
CA LEU A 81 -8.63 -5.11 0.50
C LEU A 81 -10.15 -5.04 0.26
N ASP A 82 -10.69 -6.01 -0.47
CA ASP A 82 -12.12 -6.12 -0.82
C ASP A 82 -13.04 -6.39 0.38
N HIS A 83 -12.48 -6.85 1.50
CA HIS A 83 -13.16 -7.05 2.76
C HIS A 83 -13.32 -5.75 3.58
N LEU A 84 -12.67 -4.66 3.18
CA LEU A 84 -12.86 -3.34 3.81
C LEU A 84 -14.20 -2.77 3.32
N VAL A 85 -15.24 -2.96 4.12
CA VAL A 85 -16.51 -2.27 3.96
C VAL A 85 -16.30 -0.84 4.46
N TRP A 86 -16.28 0.12 3.56
CA TRP A 86 -16.33 1.53 3.93
C TRP A 86 -17.77 1.85 4.33
N ASP A 87 -18.03 2.03 5.62
CA ASP A 87 -19.30 2.56 6.09
C ASP A 87 -19.48 3.97 5.51
N THR A 88 -20.24 4.07 4.41
CA THR A 88 -20.74 5.32 3.87
C THR A 88 -21.91 5.79 4.73
N THR A 89 -21.64 6.13 5.99
CA THR A 89 -22.55 6.99 6.75
C THR A 89 -22.32 8.43 6.32
N ALA A 90 -23.16 8.86 5.38
CA ALA A 90 -23.44 10.26 5.06
C ALA A 90 -24.12 10.98 6.24
#